data_AF-A0A496RD09-F1
#
_entry.id   AF-A0A496RD09-F1
#
_cell.length_a   1.000
_cell.length_b   1.000
_cell.length_c   1.000
_cell.angle_alpha   90.00
_cell.angle_beta   90.00
_cell.angle_gamma   90.00
#
_symmetry.space_group_name_H-M   'P 1'
#
loop_
_entity.id
_entity.type
_entity.pdbx_description
1 polymer ?
#
loop_
_entity_poly.entity_id
_entity_poly.type
_entity_poly.pdbx_seq_one_letter_code
_entity_poly.pdbx_strand_id
1 'polypeptide(L)'
;MILQVLVYKHLVLIVLLGALFYAVVPGLGAFWFRHKWRVFRSTLIKSVASPLLDYKGLRRVSAEGSLFRFFGALQALEGSDCIWLSDGVISVRVDLTGVPIYILPSAPDLKHPIGETGYPEEIPTRTSWKEIFSLPEGTKMFLFGKVVNDNGKILFKGTADEQLFAVMYDCSNRAFFSQAIWTGRQRNEYWNPATPGSLTVGSFLLFVYFYILLQQPYMSFPAGVALLFSLVPILLFSPPGLFFYYVYRNLWKRARIFRAERDLLKLPLSYFPEGCSSTGYCEKKLPGGSIYVMEEKSPCSYPEGVVVRSTSLPNAPEEGSECYVFSLKTPGKEGKGDPMAENVAVSGNPLYLSRKSEVKAVRLEVLSLLAVCADLLLNGVLLFFAINYLIR
;
A
#
# COMPACT_ATOMS: atom_id res chain seq x y z
N MET A 1 27.15 -46.77 7.31
CA MET A 1 26.09 -46.03 8.05
C MET A 1 26.55 -44.66 8.53
N ILE A 2 27.72 -44.52 9.19
CA ILE A 2 28.22 -43.22 9.71
C ILE A 2 28.36 -42.15 8.60
N LEU A 3 28.89 -42.53 7.44
CA LEU A 3 29.07 -41.61 6.31
C LEU A 3 27.74 -41.04 5.78
N GLN A 4 26.71 -41.88 5.67
CA GLN A 4 25.38 -41.44 5.23
C GLN A 4 24.79 -40.41 6.20
N VAL A 5 24.91 -40.66 7.52
CA VAL A 5 24.46 -39.72 8.55
C VAL A 5 25.18 -38.36 8.42
N LEU A 6 26.48 -38.36 8.13
CA LEU A 6 27.23 -37.13 7.92
C LEU A 6 26.73 -36.35 6.71
N VAL A 7 26.54 -37.03 5.57
CA VAL A 7 25.98 -36.44 4.34
C VAL A 7 24.62 -35.81 4.58
N TYR A 8 23.70 -36.53 5.25
CA TYR A 8 22.38 -35.98 5.58
C TYR A 8 22.46 -34.75 6.49
N LYS A 9 23.35 -34.74 7.49
CA LYS A 9 23.56 -33.57 8.36
C LYS A 9 23.98 -32.34 7.56
N HIS A 10 24.92 -32.49 6.61
CA HIS A 10 25.36 -31.38 5.77
C HIS A 10 24.25 -30.89 4.83
N LEU A 11 23.47 -31.79 4.23
CA LEU A 11 22.32 -31.42 3.39
C LEU A 11 21.25 -30.67 4.18
N VAL A 12 20.91 -31.13 5.38
CA VAL A 12 19.97 -30.44 6.27
C VAL A 12 20.48 -29.05 6.61
N LEU A 13 21.78 -28.90 6.91
CA LEU A 13 22.36 -27.58 7.20
C LEU A 13 22.26 -26.63 5.99
N ILE A 14 22.55 -27.11 4.78
CA ILE A 14 22.43 -26.32 3.54
C ILE A 14 20.99 -25.84 3.34
N VAL A 15 20.02 -26.74 3.51
CA VAL A 15 18.59 -26.40 3.40
C VAL A 15 18.18 -25.40 4.47
N LEU A 16 18.64 -25.55 5.71
CA LEU A 16 18.35 -24.61 6.81
C LEU A 16 18.93 -23.22 6.54
N LEU A 17 20.18 -23.14 6.08
CA LEU A 17 20.81 -21.87 5.70
C LEU A 17 20.05 -21.21 4.53
N GLY A 18 19.74 -21.97 3.48
CA GLY A 18 18.96 -21.48 2.36
C GLY A 18 17.57 -21.00 2.79
N ALA A 19 16.85 -21.78 3.59
CA ALA A 19 15.52 -21.41 4.09
C ALA A 19 15.57 -20.15 4.95
N LEU A 20 16.57 -20.02 5.83
CA LEU A 20 16.74 -18.85 6.69
C LEU A 20 16.95 -17.57 5.88
N PHE A 21 17.93 -17.57 4.97
CA PHE A 21 18.35 -16.37 4.25
C PHE A 21 17.50 -16.05 3.02
N TYR A 22 16.92 -17.06 2.35
CA TYR A 22 16.15 -16.84 1.13
C TYR A 22 14.64 -16.81 1.35
N ALA A 23 14.13 -17.37 2.45
CA ALA A 23 12.69 -17.40 2.74
C ALA A 23 12.32 -16.68 4.06
N VAL A 24 12.94 -17.04 5.18
CA VAL A 24 12.53 -16.54 6.51
C VAL A 24 12.80 -15.04 6.64
N VAL A 25 14.05 -14.59 6.42
CA VAL A 25 14.40 -13.18 6.56
C VAL A 25 13.64 -12.29 5.55
N PRO A 26 13.63 -12.59 4.24
CA PRO A 26 12.81 -11.84 3.28
C PRO A 26 11.31 -11.90 3.59
N GLY A 27 10.81 -13.05 4.04
CA GLY A 27 9.41 -13.25 4.42
C GLY A 27 9.00 -12.39 5.60
N LEU A 28 9.79 -12.37 6.69
CA LEU A 28 9.57 -11.50 7.84
C LEU A 28 9.56 -10.02 7.43
N GLY A 29 10.51 -9.62 6.57
CA GLY A 29 10.53 -8.28 5.98
C GLY A 29 9.25 -7.98 5.21
N ALA A 30 8.78 -8.92 4.37
CA ALA A 30 7.55 -8.77 3.60
C ALA A 30 6.31 -8.59 4.49
N PHE A 31 6.20 -9.38 5.56
CA PHE A 31 5.12 -9.23 6.54
C PHE A 31 5.18 -7.88 7.26
N TRP A 32 6.37 -7.43 7.66
CA TRP A 32 6.56 -6.14 8.31
C TRP A 32 6.15 -4.96 7.41
N PHE A 33 6.62 -4.94 6.16
CA PHE A 33 6.23 -3.91 5.18
C PHE A 33 4.73 -3.96 4.85
N ARG A 34 4.17 -5.18 4.73
CA ARG A 34 2.72 -5.35 4.50
C ARG A 34 1.91 -4.84 5.69
N HIS A 35 2.35 -5.10 6.92
CA HIS A 35 1.70 -4.60 8.13
C HIS A 35 1.77 -3.06 8.17
N LYS A 36 2.95 -2.48 7.95
CA LYS A 36 3.16 -1.02 7.89
C LYS A 36 2.20 -0.32 6.93
N TRP A 37 2.05 -0.82 5.70
CA TRP A 37 1.13 -0.23 4.71
C TRP A 37 -0.34 -0.58 4.95
N ARG A 38 -0.62 -1.68 5.68
CA ARG A 38 -1.98 -1.96 6.16
C ARG A 38 -2.38 -0.94 7.22
N VAL A 39 -1.50 -0.63 8.18
CA VAL A 39 -1.72 0.39 9.21
C VAL A 39 -1.93 1.77 8.59
N PHE A 40 -1.11 2.16 7.60
CA PHE A 40 -1.31 3.40 6.84
C PHE A 40 -2.73 3.49 6.26
N ARG A 41 -3.17 2.46 5.52
CA ARG A 41 -4.49 2.44 4.87
C ARG A 41 -5.64 2.34 5.87
N SER A 42 -5.51 1.53 6.92
CA SER A 42 -6.57 1.43 7.94
C SER A 42 -6.74 2.74 8.71
N THR A 43 -5.64 3.44 9.00
CA THR A 43 -5.66 4.75 9.67
C THR A 43 -6.29 5.81 8.75
N LEU A 44 -5.90 5.80 7.47
CA LEU A 44 -6.47 6.65 6.44
C LEU A 44 -7.99 6.40 6.28
N ILE A 45 -8.45 5.14 6.25
CA ILE A 45 -9.89 4.81 6.21
C ILE A 45 -10.58 5.20 7.52
N LYS A 46 -9.98 4.97 8.69
CA LYS A 46 -10.53 5.39 9.99
C LYS A 46 -10.75 6.91 10.04
N SER A 47 -9.86 7.69 9.42
CA SER A 47 -9.96 9.14 9.39
C SER A 47 -11.23 9.65 8.69
N VAL A 48 -11.81 8.87 7.77
CA VAL A 48 -13.05 9.23 7.06
C VAL A 48 -14.23 9.43 8.01
N ALA A 49 -14.31 8.62 9.06
CA ALA A 49 -15.40 8.70 10.04
C ALA A 49 -15.26 9.90 10.99
N SER A 50 -14.10 10.57 10.99
CA SER A 50 -13.79 11.63 11.95
C SER A 50 -14.21 13.00 11.41
N PRO A 51 -14.68 13.91 12.28
CA PRO A 51 -15.07 15.25 11.87
C PRO A 51 -13.87 16.02 11.30
N LEU A 52 -14.14 16.80 10.24
CA LEU A 52 -13.20 17.82 9.78
C LEU A 52 -13.13 18.92 10.85
N LEU A 53 -11.93 19.30 11.25
CA LEU A 53 -11.75 20.39 12.18
C LEU A 53 -12.15 21.71 11.50
N ASP A 54 -13.23 22.31 11.99
CA ASP A 54 -13.71 23.63 11.60
C ASP A 54 -13.85 24.52 12.84
N TYR A 55 -14.24 25.78 12.64
CA TYR A 55 -14.41 26.73 13.74
C TYR A 55 -15.44 26.26 14.80
N LYS A 56 -16.45 25.47 14.40
CA LYS A 56 -17.42 24.89 15.35
C LYS A 56 -16.79 23.75 16.15
N GLY A 57 -15.95 22.94 15.50
CA GLY A 57 -15.14 21.89 16.08
C GLY A 57 -14.16 22.45 17.12
N LEU A 58 -13.51 23.59 16.83
CA LEU A 58 -12.60 24.26 17.77
C LEU A 58 -13.25 24.54 19.13
N ARG A 59 -14.51 25.00 19.12
CA ARG A 59 -15.27 25.27 20.36
C ARG A 59 -15.66 24.02 21.14
N ARG A 60 -15.61 22.85 20.51
CA ARG A 60 -15.96 21.55 21.11
C ARG A 60 -14.74 20.77 21.58
N VAL A 61 -13.52 21.24 21.30
CA VAL A 61 -12.30 20.59 21.75
C VAL A 61 -12.26 20.66 23.28
N SER A 62 -12.39 19.50 23.92
CA SER A 62 -12.23 19.34 25.37
C SER A 62 -10.74 19.28 25.75
N ALA A 63 -10.45 19.43 27.04
CA ALA A 63 -9.10 19.23 27.57
C ALA A 63 -8.60 17.78 27.39
N GLU A 64 -9.52 16.80 27.41
CA GLU A 64 -9.21 15.38 27.18
C GLU A 64 -8.86 15.06 25.72
N GLY A 65 -9.16 16.00 24.82
CA GLY A 65 -8.91 15.90 23.40
C GLY A 65 -9.97 15.10 22.66
N SER A 66 -10.07 15.34 21.36
CA SER A 66 -11.02 14.65 20.47
C SER A 66 -10.38 14.38 19.12
N LEU A 67 -10.83 13.32 18.45
CA LEU A 67 -10.34 12.95 17.14
C LEU A 67 -10.89 13.88 16.07
N PHE A 68 -9.98 14.50 15.33
CA PHE A 68 -10.31 15.27 14.14
C PHE A 68 -9.38 14.94 13.00
N ARG A 69 -9.82 15.30 11.80
CA ARG A 69 -8.95 15.41 10.64
C ARG A 69 -8.84 16.87 10.21
N PHE A 70 -7.73 17.22 9.58
CA PHE A 70 -7.47 18.57 9.11
C PHE A 70 -6.71 18.53 7.78
N PHE A 71 -7.09 19.42 6.87
CA PHE A 71 -6.38 19.66 5.61
C PHE A 71 -5.89 21.10 5.64
N GLY A 72 -4.58 21.29 5.57
CA GLY A 72 -3.99 22.62 5.61
C GLY A 72 -2.70 22.70 4.82
N ALA A 73 -2.20 23.91 4.67
CA ALA A 73 -0.91 24.21 4.10
C ALA A 73 0.04 24.71 5.20
N LEU A 74 1.31 24.37 5.08
CA LEU A 74 2.36 24.83 5.99
C LEU A 74 2.47 26.35 5.93
N GLN A 75 2.31 27.00 7.08
CA GLN A 75 2.40 28.44 7.23
C GLN A 75 3.72 28.86 7.91
N ALA A 76 4.10 28.16 8.98
CA ALA A 76 5.32 28.48 9.71
C ALA A 76 5.87 27.25 10.45
N LEU A 77 7.17 27.28 10.74
CA LEU A 77 7.85 26.36 11.64
C LEU A 77 8.01 27.03 13.01
N GLU A 78 7.75 26.31 14.09
CA GLU A 78 7.95 26.79 15.47
C GLU A 78 8.87 25.82 16.23
N GLY A 79 10.12 26.22 16.44
CA GLY A 79 11.11 25.35 17.09
C GLY A 79 11.52 24.16 16.21
N SER A 80 11.90 23.04 16.84
CA SER A 80 12.41 21.85 16.14
C SER A 80 11.32 20.89 15.66
N ASP A 81 10.23 20.74 16.42
CA ASP A 81 9.27 19.65 16.22
C ASP A 81 7.81 20.15 16.10
N CYS A 82 7.58 21.46 16.06
CA CYS A 82 6.23 22.01 15.88
C CYS A 82 6.08 22.79 14.57
N ILE A 83 4.91 22.64 13.94
CA ILE A 83 4.54 23.40 12.75
C ILE A 83 3.17 24.03 12.90
N TRP A 84 2.96 25.11 12.15
CA TRP A 84 1.67 25.76 11.98
C TRP A 84 1.11 25.43 10.59
N LEU A 85 -0.09 24.86 10.57
CA LEU A 85 -0.84 24.62 9.35
C LEU A 85 -2.06 25.53 9.31
N SER A 86 -2.41 26.02 8.12
CA SER A 86 -3.61 26.83 7.91
C SER A 86 -4.42 26.29 6.73
N ASP A 87 -5.74 26.27 6.88
CA ASP A 87 -6.67 26.00 5.77
C ASP A 87 -7.19 27.31 5.13
N GLY A 88 -6.63 28.46 5.54
CA GLY A 88 -7.05 29.80 5.15
C GLY A 88 -8.15 30.39 6.05
N VAL A 89 -8.78 29.58 6.92
CA VAL A 89 -9.83 30.01 7.85
C VAL A 89 -9.37 29.86 9.31
N ILE A 90 -8.75 28.72 9.63
CA ILE A 90 -8.18 28.41 10.93
C ILE A 90 -6.72 28.02 10.78
N SER A 91 -5.91 28.44 11.76
CA SER A 91 -4.53 27.98 11.91
C SER A 91 -4.44 27.06 13.13
N VAL A 92 -3.75 25.93 12.95
CA VAL A 92 -3.56 24.91 14.00
C VAL A 92 -2.08 24.63 14.18
N ARG A 93 -1.70 24.39 15.43
CA ARG A 93 -0.36 23.95 15.80
C ARG A 93 -0.31 22.43 15.76
N VAL A 94 0.82 21.87 15.38
CA VAL A 94 1.01 20.42 15.22
C VAL A 94 2.33 20.03 15.86
N ASP A 95 2.28 19.13 16.84
CA ASP A 95 3.46 18.52 17.44
C ASP A 95 3.83 17.24 16.66
N LEU A 96 4.96 17.29 15.99
CA LEU A 96 5.50 16.21 15.15
C LEU A 96 6.56 15.37 15.87
N THR A 97 6.71 15.53 17.19
CA THR A 97 7.68 14.77 17.99
C THR A 97 7.45 13.26 17.87
N GLY A 98 8.38 12.55 17.23
CA GLY A 98 8.28 11.10 17.01
C GLY A 98 7.19 10.68 16.02
N VAL A 99 6.59 11.63 15.30
CA VAL A 99 5.51 11.37 14.35
C VAL A 99 6.12 10.98 12.99
N PRO A 100 5.77 9.81 12.44
CA PRO A 100 6.16 9.47 11.08
C PRO A 100 5.35 10.28 10.07
N ILE A 101 6.04 10.86 9.10
CA ILE A 101 5.42 11.61 8.02
C ILE A 101 5.41 10.76 6.77
N TYR A 102 4.25 10.64 6.16
CA TYR A 102 4.07 9.97 4.88
C TYR A 102 4.08 11.01 3.76
N ILE A 103 4.90 10.83 2.73
CA ILE A 103 4.93 11.74 1.59
C ILE A 103 4.35 10.97 0.39
N LEU A 104 3.25 11.48 -0.16
CA LEU A 104 2.66 10.90 -1.37
C LEU A 104 3.45 11.35 -2.60
N PRO A 105 3.68 10.46 -3.59
CA PRO A 105 4.27 10.86 -4.85
C PRO A 105 3.30 11.75 -5.63
N SER A 106 3.82 12.73 -6.35
CA SER A 106 3.04 13.52 -7.30
C SER A 106 2.53 12.59 -8.39
N ALA A 107 1.23 12.33 -8.41
CA ALA A 107 0.58 11.52 -9.44
C ALA A 107 -0.30 12.44 -10.29
N PRO A 108 -0.42 12.17 -11.61
CA PRO A 108 -1.40 12.86 -12.43
C PRO A 108 -2.80 12.67 -11.84
N ASP A 109 -3.60 13.73 -11.91
CA ASP A 109 -4.99 13.75 -11.41
C ASP A 109 -5.75 12.54 -11.99
N LEU A 110 -6.39 11.73 -11.12
CA LEU A 110 -7.16 10.53 -11.47
C LEU A 110 -8.49 10.87 -12.17
N LYS A 111 -8.48 11.81 -13.13
CA LYS A 111 -9.65 12.19 -13.93
C LYS A 111 -9.99 11.14 -14.98
N HIS A 112 -9.00 10.32 -15.37
CA HIS A 112 -9.17 9.24 -16.32
C HIS A 112 -9.57 7.93 -15.63
N PRO A 113 -10.22 7.02 -16.36
CA PRO A 113 -10.69 5.75 -15.83
C PRO A 113 -9.56 4.94 -15.20
N ILE A 114 -9.88 4.21 -14.12
CA ILE A 114 -8.93 3.37 -13.37
C ILE A 114 -8.47 2.22 -14.28
N GLY A 115 -7.39 2.45 -15.02
CA GLY A 115 -6.86 1.48 -15.99
C GLY A 115 -6.07 2.13 -17.13
N GLU A 116 -6.45 3.34 -17.56
CA GLU A 116 -5.84 4.02 -18.71
C GLU A 116 -4.56 4.78 -18.36
N THR A 117 -4.48 5.38 -17.16
CA THR A 117 -3.34 6.21 -16.74
C THR A 117 -2.12 5.45 -16.24
N GLY A 118 -2.16 4.12 -16.25
CA GLY A 118 -1.10 3.30 -15.69
C GLY A 118 -1.04 3.40 -14.16
N TYR A 119 -0.65 2.30 -13.52
CA TYR A 119 -0.46 2.30 -12.07
C TYR A 119 0.87 3.00 -11.71
N PRO A 120 0.89 3.96 -10.78
CA PRO A 120 2.09 4.70 -10.44
C PRO A 120 3.20 3.74 -9.99
N GLU A 121 4.41 3.94 -10.53
CA GLU A 121 5.56 3.14 -10.12
C GLU A 121 6.08 3.56 -8.74
N GLU A 122 5.89 4.83 -8.40
CA GLU A 122 6.30 5.42 -7.13
C GLU A 122 5.35 5.05 -5.99
N ILE A 123 5.95 4.84 -4.81
CA ILE A 123 5.24 4.52 -3.58
C ILE A 123 5.41 5.67 -2.60
N PRO A 124 4.46 5.88 -1.68
CA PRO A 124 4.65 6.84 -0.61
C PRO A 124 5.89 6.50 0.19
N THR A 125 6.64 7.52 0.57
CA THR A 125 7.78 7.37 1.46
C THR A 125 7.31 7.64 2.89
N ARG A 126 7.93 6.97 3.86
CA ARG A 126 7.71 7.25 5.29
C ARG A 126 9.03 7.71 5.86
N THR A 127 9.08 8.93 6.34
CA THR A 127 10.27 9.58 6.89
C THR A 127 9.97 10.11 8.29
N SER A 128 11.02 10.36 9.07
CA SER A 128 10.90 11.08 10.34
C SER A 128 10.85 12.58 10.08
N TRP A 129 10.11 13.34 10.90
CA TRP A 129 10.16 14.81 10.83
C TRP A 129 11.59 15.37 10.88
N LYS A 130 12.46 14.75 11.70
CA LYS A 130 13.87 15.16 11.85
C LYS A 130 14.72 14.97 10.58
N GLU A 131 14.27 14.16 9.63
CA GLU A 131 14.95 13.93 8.35
C GLU A 131 14.54 14.97 7.29
N ILE A 132 13.49 15.76 7.56
CA ILE A 132 13.00 16.81 6.67
C ILE A 132 13.69 18.13 7.03
N PHE A 133 14.75 18.48 6.30
CA PHE A 133 15.56 19.68 6.58
C PHE A 133 14.86 20.99 6.24
N SER A 134 14.03 21.00 5.20
CA SER A 134 13.36 22.20 4.71
C SER A 134 12.03 21.85 4.06
N LEU A 135 11.01 22.65 4.34
CA LEU A 135 9.73 22.58 3.64
C LEU A 135 9.38 23.96 3.09
N PRO A 136 8.95 24.06 1.83
CA PRO A 136 8.45 25.32 1.31
C PRO A 136 7.14 25.68 2.02
N GLU A 137 6.95 26.98 2.27
CA GLU A 137 5.64 27.51 2.68
C GLU A 137 4.58 27.10 1.64
N GLY A 138 3.39 26.78 2.10
CA GLY A 138 2.30 26.30 1.24
C GLY A 138 2.30 24.77 1.03
N THR A 139 3.28 24.03 1.55
CA THR A 139 3.28 22.55 1.52
C THR A 139 1.99 22.00 2.11
N LYS A 140 1.21 21.26 1.32
CA LYS A 140 -0.07 20.72 1.80
C LYS A 140 0.14 19.48 2.66
N MET A 141 -0.59 19.43 3.77
CA MET A 141 -0.56 18.35 4.73
C MET A 141 -1.97 17.96 5.16
N PHE A 142 -2.17 16.65 5.25
CA PHE A 142 -3.35 16.04 5.85
C PHE A 142 -2.95 15.51 7.23
N LEU A 143 -3.77 15.84 8.23
CA LEU A 143 -3.61 15.36 9.59
C LEU A 143 -4.83 14.56 10.02
N PHE A 144 -4.58 13.53 10.80
CA PHE A 144 -5.61 12.81 11.55
C PHE A 144 -5.07 12.41 12.92
N GLY A 145 -5.75 12.81 13.98
CA GLY A 145 -5.32 12.51 15.35
C GLY A 145 -6.10 13.29 16.40
N LYS A 146 -5.66 13.19 17.65
CA LYS A 146 -6.26 13.92 18.77
C LYS A 146 -5.85 15.39 18.71
N VAL A 147 -6.84 16.25 18.91
CA VAL A 147 -6.71 17.70 19.05
C VAL A 147 -6.97 18.08 20.49
N VAL A 148 -6.08 18.86 21.08
CA VAL A 148 -6.18 19.37 22.46
C VAL A 148 -6.10 20.89 22.43
N ASN A 149 -6.80 21.56 23.35
CA ASN A 149 -6.65 22.97 23.58
C ASN A 149 -5.54 23.21 24.63
N ASP A 150 -4.38 23.66 24.19
CA ASP A 150 -3.22 23.98 25.01
C ASP A 150 -3.09 25.50 25.15
N ASN A 151 -3.50 26.05 26.29
CA ASN A 151 -3.41 27.49 26.59
C ASN A 151 -4.06 28.39 25.53
N GLY A 152 -5.22 27.98 25.00
CA GLY A 152 -5.95 28.72 23.96
C GLY A 152 -5.44 28.46 22.54
N LYS A 153 -4.38 27.64 22.38
CA LYS A 153 -3.89 27.18 21.08
C LYS A 153 -4.40 25.78 20.81
N ILE A 154 -4.83 25.56 19.57
CA ILE A 154 -5.31 24.26 19.11
C ILE A 154 -4.11 23.44 18.64
N LEU A 155 -3.86 22.33 19.32
CA LEU A 155 -2.70 21.48 19.11
C LEU A 155 -3.11 20.08 18.67
N PHE A 156 -2.67 19.66 17.49
CA PHE A 156 -2.62 18.26 17.10
C PHE A 156 -1.41 17.60 17.77
N LYS A 157 -1.64 16.51 18.49
CA LYS A 157 -0.56 15.79 19.18
C LYS A 157 -0.78 14.27 19.14
N GLY A 158 0.32 13.53 19.00
CA GLY A 158 0.32 12.08 19.19
C GLY A 158 0.17 11.71 20.66
N THR A 159 -0.70 10.76 20.96
CA THR A 159 -0.84 10.15 22.30
C THR A 159 -0.36 8.71 22.28
N ALA A 160 -0.19 8.10 23.46
CA ALA A 160 0.21 6.69 23.56
C ALA A 160 -0.82 5.76 22.89
N ASP A 161 -2.11 6.07 23.02
CA ASP A 161 -3.20 5.28 22.43
C ASP A 161 -3.38 5.55 20.94
N GLU A 162 -3.20 6.81 20.51
CA GLU A 162 -3.42 7.24 19.14
C GLU A 162 -2.29 8.15 18.67
N GLN A 163 -1.42 7.59 17.82
CA GLN A 163 -0.38 8.35 17.13
C GLN A 163 -1.00 9.32 16.13
N LEU A 164 -0.42 10.52 16.02
CA LEU A 164 -0.77 11.48 14.99
C LEU A 164 -0.40 10.91 13.62
N PHE A 165 -1.34 10.96 12.69
CA PHE A 165 -1.14 10.57 11.31
C PHE A 165 -0.98 11.81 10.44
N ALA A 166 0.21 12.00 9.87
CA ALA A 166 0.54 13.15 9.04
C ALA A 166 0.96 12.70 7.63
N VAL A 167 0.34 13.29 6.61
CA VAL A 167 0.60 12.98 5.20
C VAL A 167 0.85 14.27 4.41
N MET A 168 2.01 14.41 3.81
CA MET A 168 2.31 15.45 2.83
C MET A 168 1.84 15.00 1.44
N TYR A 169 1.24 15.92 0.69
CA TYR A 169 0.70 15.61 -0.63
C TYR A 169 0.76 16.80 -1.58
N ASP A 170 0.79 16.51 -2.88
CA ASP A 170 0.84 17.50 -3.95
C ASP A 170 -0.30 17.28 -4.96
N CYS A 171 -1.52 17.39 -4.46
CA CYS A 171 -2.74 17.26 -5.27
C CYS A 171 -3.87 18.12 -4.71
N SER A 172 -5.05 18.04 -5.33
CA SER A 172 -6.25 18.68 -4.79
C SER A 172 -6.76 17.91 -3.56
N ASN A 173 -7.37 18.60 -2.60
CA ASN A 173 -7.88 17.95 -1.37
C ASN A 173 -8.92 16.86 -1.68
N ARG A 174 -9.64 16.97 -2.81
CA ARG A 174 -10.60 15.96 -3.28
C ARG A 174 -9.92 14.72 -3.86
N ALA A 175 -8.79 14.89 -4.54
CA ALA A 175 -8.03 13.77 -5.11
C ALA A 175 -7.12 13.08 -4.07
N PHE A 176 -6.81 13.75 -2.96
CA PHE A 176 -5.93 13.24 -1.91
C PHE A 176 -6.27 11.80 -1.50
N PHE A 177 -7.54 11.53 -1.21
CA PHE A 177 -7.93 10.26 -0.61
C PHE A 177 -7.80 9.10 -1.61
N SER A 178 -8.29 9.28 -2.84
CA SER A 178 -8.10 8.29 -3.91
C SER A 178 -6.65 8.10 -4.28
N GLN A 179 -5.85 9.17 -4.39
CA GLN A 179 -4.42 9.07 -4.68
C GLN A 179 -3.66 8.35 -3.56
N ALA A 180 -3.96 8.64 -2.29
CA ALA A 180 -3.35 7.98 -1.14
C ALA A 180 -3.65 6.48 -1.10
N ILE A 181 -4.89 6.08 -1.43
CA ILE A 181 -5.26 4.65 -1.53
C ILE A 181 -4.62 3.98 -2.76
N TRP A 182 -4.57 4.68 -3.89
CA TRP A 182 -4.00 4.18 -5.14
C TRP A 182 -2.50 3.95 -5.03
N THR A 183 -1.76 4.92 -4.47
CA THR A 183 -0.31 4.88 -4.30
C THR A 183 0.13 4.13 -3.06
N GLY A 184 -0.71 4.02 -2.02
CA GLY A 184 -0.41 3.46 -0.69
C GLY A 184 -0.17 1.95 -0.62
N ARG A 185 0.52 1.38 -1.63
CA ARG A 185 0.86 -0.03 -1.74
C ARG A 185 2.31 -0.20 -2.19
N GLN A 186 3.03 -1.07 -1.48
CA GLN A 186 4.38 -1.47 -1.86
C GLN A 186 4.40 -2.05 -3.28
N ARG A 187 5.44 -1.74 -4.06
CA ARG A 187 5.67 -2.32 -5.40
C ARG A 187 5.87 -3.83 -5.32
N ASN A 188 6.69 -4.27 -4.38
CA ASN A 188 6.92 -5.67 -4.07
C ASN A 188 7.22 -5.79 -2.57
N GLU A 189 6.37 -6.49 -1.84
CA GLU A 189 6.52 -6.74 -0.41
C GLU A 189 7.78 -7.61 -0.13
N TYR A 190 8.14 -8.52 -1.04
CA TYR A 190 9.30 -9.41 -0.88
C TYR A 190 10.64 -8.76 -1.22
N TRP A 191 10.63 -7.68 -1.99
CA TRP A 191 11.83 -6.89 -2.29
C TRP A 191 11.91 -5.70 -1.34
N ASN A 192 12.32 -5.97 -0.11
CA ASN A 192 12.48 -4.98 0.95
C ASN A 192 13.99 -4.72 1.21
N PRO A 193 14.37 -3.67 1.97
CA PRO A 193 15.76 -3.33 2.22
C PRO A 193 16.60 -4.45 2.86
N ALA A 194 15.97 -5.39 3.58
CA ALA A 194 16.68 -6.54 4.17
C ALA A 194 16.94 -7.66 3.14
N THR A 195 16.13 -7.75 2.08
CA THR A 195 16.22 -8.85 1.11
C THR A 195 17.59 -8.91 0.42
N PRO A 196 18.15 -7.84 -0.18
CA PRO A 196 19.46 -7.90 -0.84
C PRO A 196 20.57 -8.35 0.12
N GLY A 197 20.63 -7.77 1.33
CA GLY A 197 21.63 -8.14 2.33
C GLY A 197 21.51 -9.60 2.76
N SER A 198 20.28 -10.08 2.99
CA SER A 198 20.00 -11.48 3.34
C SER A 198 20.43 -12.45 2.24
N LEU A 199 20.10 -12.14 0.97
CA LEU A 199 20.49 -12.96 -0.18
C LEU A 199 22.02 -13.00 -0.31
N THR A 200 22.70 -11.87 -0.21
CA THR A 200 24.17 -11.80 -0.32
C THR A 200 24.86 -12.57 0.80
N VAL A 201 24.45 -12.40 2.05
CA VAL A 201 25.02 -13.13 3.18
C VAL A 201 24.75 -14.63 3.06
N GLY A 202 23.52 -15.02 2.70
CA GLY A 202 23.17 -16.43 2.46
C GLY A 202 24.02 -17.07 1.36
N SER A 203 24.12 -16.42 0.20
CA SER A 203 24.95 -16.86 -0.92
C SER A 203 26.41 -17.01 -0.51
N PHE A 204 26.97 -16.01 0.19
CA PHE A 204 28.36 -16.04 0.62
C PHE A 204 28.63 -17.18 1.62
N LEU A 205 27.79 -17.34 2.63
CA LEU A 205 27.94 -18.42 3.62
C LEU A 205 27.85 -19.80 2.97
N LEU A 206 26.91 -20.00 2.05
CA LEU A 206 26.77 -21.26 1.30
C LEU A 206 27.96 -21.51 0.37
N PHE A 207 28.53 -20.46 -0.23
CA PHE A 207 29.74 -20.58 -1.05
C PHE A 207 30.98 -20.95 -0.23
N VAL A 208 31.19 -20.31 0.92
CA VAL A 208 32.26 -20.69 1.87
C VAL A 208 32.07 -22.13 2.33
N TYR A 209 30.84 -22.53 2.62
CA TYR A 209 30.53 -23.89 3.04
C TYR A 209 30.78 -24.92 1.92
N PHE A 210 30.44 -24.58 0.67
CA PHE A 210 30.82 -25.36 -0.51
C PHE A 210 32.34 -25.57 -0.57
N TYR A 211 33.14 -24.51 -0.40
CA TYR A 211 34.60 -24.59 -0.44
C TYR A 211 35.15 -25.54 0.64
N ILE A 212 34.61 -25.50 1.86
CA ILE A 212 35.00 -26.41 2.95
C ILE A 212 34.65 -27.87 2.60
N LEU A 213 33.44 -28.12 2.08
CA LEU A 213 33.00 -29.47 1.71
C LEU A 213 33.82 -30.05 0.54
N LEU A 214 34.27 -29.21 -0.39
CA LEU A 214 35.05 -29.63 -1.54
C LEU A 214 36.42 -30.24 -1.16
N GLN A 215 36.97 -29.87 0.01
CA GLN A 215 38.21 -30.44 0.53
C GLN A 215 38.10 -31.92 0.91
N GLN A 216 36.87 -32.45 1.03
CA GLN A 216 36.60 -33.84 1.37
C GLN A 216 36.06 -34.60 0.14
N PRO A 217 36.80 -35.56 -0.45
CA PRO A 217 36.40 -36.23 -1.70
C PRO A 217 35.03 -36.91 -1.64
N TYR A 218 34.65 -37.44 -0.47
CA TYR A 218 33.35 -38.10 -0.26
C TYR A 218 32.18 -37.13 -0.05
N MET A 219 32.42 -35.81 -0.02
CA MET A 219 31.40 -34.75 0.15
C MET A 219 31.09 -33.99 -1.15
N SER A 220 31.49 -34.50 -2.30
CA SER A 220 31.24 -33.89 -3.60
C SER A 220 29.76 -33.59 -3.86
N PHE A 221 28.85 -34.49 -3.46
CA PHE A 221 27.41 -34.28 -3.65
C PHE A 221 26.85 -33.12 -2.77
N PRO A 222 27.02 -33.11 -1.42
CA PRO A 222 26.66 -31.94 -0.62
C PRO A 222 27.34 -30.65 -1.05
N ALA A 223 28.60 -30.71 -1.50
CA ALA A 223 29.31 -29.55 -2.04
C ALA A 223 28.57 -28.99 -3.27
N GLY A 224 28.20 -29.84 -4.23
CA GLY A 224 27.41 -29.44 -5.41
C GLY A 224 26.07 -28.79 -5.04
N VAL A 225 25.37 -29.32 -4.03
CA VAL A 225 24.10 -28.74 -3.54
C VAL A 225 24.33 -27.38 -2.86
N ALA A 226 25.40 -27.24 -2.06
CA ALA A 226 25.77 -25.96 -1.44
C ALA A 226 26.09 -24.89 -2.50
N LEU A 227 26.83 -25.26 -3.55
CA LEU A 227 27.14 -24.38 -4.67
C LEU A 227 25.85 -23.97 -5.41
N LEU A 228 24.96 -24.93 -5.70
CA LEU A 228 23.67 -24.64 -6.33
C LEU A 228 22.87 -23.60 -5.51
N PHE A 229 22.74 -23.82 -4.20
CA PHE A 229 22.05 -22.90 -3.30
C PHE A 229 22.74 -21.55 -3.22
N SER A 230 24.07 -21.49 -3.26
CA SER A 230 24.81 -20.21 -3.24
C SER A 230 24.50 -19.34 -4.47
N LEU A 231 24.15 -19.97 -5.60
CA LEU A 231 23.88 -19.31 -6.88
C LEU A 231 22.39 -18.98 -7.11
N VAL A 232 21.49 -19.32 -6.18
CA VAL A 232 20.04 -19.08 -6.29
C VAL A 232 19.67 -17.64 -6.66
N PRO A 233 20.24 -16.58 -6.05
CA PRO A 233 19.89 -15.21 -6.44
C PRO A 233 20.22 -14.86 -7.89
N ILE A 234 21.24 -15.52 -8.46
CA ILE A 234 21.67 -15.33 -9.85
C ILE A 234 20.81 -16.18 -10.80
N LEU A 235 20.33 -17.34 -10.33
CA LEU A 235 19.48 -18.24 -11.13
C LEU A 235 18.20 -17.58 -11.63
N LEU A 236 17.65 -16.61 -10.91
CA LEU A 236 16.47 -15.85 -11.38
C LEU A 236 16.73 -15.03 -12.65
N PHE A 237 18.00 -14.78 -12.98
CA PHE A 237 18.40 -13.97 -14.13
C PHE A 237 19.07 -14.78 -15.24
N SER A 238 19.34 -16.07 -15.04
CA SER A 238 19.84 -16.96 -16.11
C SER A 238 18.71 -17.33 -17.07
N PRO A 239 18.93 -17.42 -18.40
CA PRO A 239 17.92 -17.95 -19.31
C PRO A 239 17.58 -19.42 -18.98
N PRO A 240 16.31 -19.85 -18.96
CA PRO A 240 15.04 -19.15 -19.30
C PRO A 240 14.43 -18.22 -18.22
N GLY A 241 15.05 -18.03 -17.07
CA GLY A 241 14.50 -17.26 -15.94
C GLY A 241 14.14 -15.80 -16.20
N LEU A 242 14.80 -15.12 -17.14
CA LEU A 242 14.37 -13.78 -17.57
C LEU A 242 12.91 -13.76 -18.07
N PHE A 243 12.47 -14.83 -18.75
CA PHE A 243 11.09 -14.98 -19.19
C PHE A 243 10.14 -15.11 -18.00
N PHE A 244 10.45 -16.00 -17.05
CA PHE A 244 9.62 -16.19 -15.86
C PHE A 244 9.60 -14.95 -14.95
N TYR A 245 10.71 -14.24 -14.83
CA TYR A 245 10.79 -12.96 -14.12
C TYR A 245 9.87 -11.91 -14.77
N TYR A 246 9.85 -11.83 -16.11
CA TYR A 246 8.93 -10.96 -16.82
C TYR A 246 7.46 -11.32 -16.56
N VAL A 247 7.12 -12.61 -16.65
CA VAL A 247 5.78 -13.13 -16.33
C VAL A 247 5.39 -12.79 -14.89
N TYR A 248 6.28 -13.06 -13.93
CA TYR A 248 6.11 -12.71 -12.52
C TYR A 248 5.82 -11.23 -12.34
N ARG A 249 6.67 -10.35 -12.88
CA ARG A 249 6.51 -8.89 -12.74
C ARG A 249 5.18 -8.41 -13.31
N ASN A 250 4.75 -8.95 -14.45
CA ASN A 250 3.52 -8.54 -15.10
C ASN A 250 2.28 -9.02 -14.32
N LEU A 251 2.28 -10.28 -13.86
CA LEU A 251 1.21 -10.82 -13.02
C LEU A 251 1.11 -10.07 -11.68
N TRP A 252 2.25 -9.78 -11.03
CA TRP A 252 2.30 -9.04 -9.77
C TRP A 252 1.78 -7.61 -9.92
N LYS A 253 2.18 -6.92 -11.00
CA LYS A 253 1.68 -5.57 -11.31
C LYS A 253 0.16 -5.57 -11.48
N ARG A 254 -0.39 -6.53 -12.22
CA ARG A 254 -1.84 -6.69 -12.40
C ARG A 254 -2.55 -7.02 -11.10
N ALA A 255 -1.99 -7.91 -10.27
CA ALA A 255 -2.55 -8.22 -8.96
C ALA A 255 -2.63 -6.96 -8.08
N ARG A 256 -1.56 -6.16 -8.04
CA ARG A 256 -1.53 -4.89 -7.30
C ARG A 256 -2.62 -3.91 -7.76
N ILE A 257 -2.85 -3.78 -9.07
CA ILE A 257 -3.92 -2.96 -9.65
C ILE A 257 -5.29 -3.40 -9.12
N PHE A 258 -5.63 -4.69 -9.24
CA PHE A 258 -6.92 -5.19 -8.75
C PHE A 258 -7.11 -5.00 -7.24
N ARG A 259 -6.04 -5.11 -6.45
CA ARG A 259 -6.12 -4.82 -5.01
C ARG A 259 -6.38 -3.33 -4.74
N ALA A 260 -5.81 -2.44 -5.53
CA ALA A 260 -6.03 -0.99 -5.41
C ALA A 260 -7.45 -0.61 -5.86
N GLU A 261 -7.92 -1.14 -6.99
CA GLU A 261 -9.31 -1.02 -7.46
C GLU A 261 -10.30 -1.45 -6.39
N ARG A 262 -10.09 -2.62 -5.79
CA ARG A 262 -10.92 -3.13 -4.69
C ARG A 262 -11.07 -2.09 -3.56
N ASP A 263 -9.96 -1.47 -3.16
CA ASP A 263 -9.98 -0.48 -2.07
C ASP A 263 -10.68 0.82 -2.51
N LEU A 264 -10.45 1.29 -3.75
CA LEU A 264 -11.13 2.47 -4.32
C LEU A 264 -12.64 2.26 -4.53
N LEU A 265 -13.08 1.04 -4.84
CA LEU A 265 -14.49 0.69 -4.97
C LEU A 265 -15.17 0.62 -3.60
N LYS A 266 -14.46 0.16 -2.56
CA LYS A 266 -14.94 0.14 -1.17
C LYS A 266 -14.96 1.52 -0.52
N LEU A 267 -14.20 2.46 -1.06
CA LEU A 267 -14.02 3.79 -0.51
C LEU A 267 -15.34 4.56 -0.30
N PRO A 268 -16.17 4.81 -1.33
CA PRO A 268 -17.44 5.51 -1.12
C PRO A 268 -18.45 4.70 -0.30
N LEU A 269 -18.33 3.37 -0.31
CA LEU A 269 -19.17 2.47 0.49
C LEU A 269 -18.88 2.57 2.00
N SER A 270 -17.68 3.01 2.39
CA SER A 270 -17.31 3.14 3.82
C SER A 270 -18.19 4.12 4.60
N TYR A 271 -18.89 5.00 3.89
CA TYR A 271 -19.87 5.89 4.51
C TYR A 271 -21.17 5.17 4.84
N PHE A 272 -21.61 4.18 4.06
CA PHE A 272 -22.96 3.60 4.21
C PHE A 272 -22.92 2.30 5.03
N PRO A 273 -23.96 2.00 5.82
CA PRO A 273 -24.06 0.72 6.52
C PRO A 273 -24.21 -0.45 5.53
N GLU A 274 -23.80 -1.65 5.96
CA GLU A 274 -24.00 -2.86 5.17
C GLU A 274 -25.51 -3.10 4.92
N GLY A 275 -25.90 -3.38 3.68
CA GLY A 275 -27.30 -3.55 3.27
C GLY A 275 -27.91 -2.37 2.51
N CYS A 276 -27.25 -1.20 2.50
CA CYS A 276 -27.73 -0.02 1.77
C CYS A 276 -27.88 -0.22 0.25
N SER A 277 -27.23 -1.23 -0.33
CA SER A 277 -27.29 -1.50 -1.77
C SER A 277 -28.61 -2.13 -2.24
N SER A 278 -29.47 -2.64 -1.35
CA SER A 278 -30.70 -3.33 -1.78
C SER A 278 -31.88 -2.39 -2.07
N THR A 279 -31.83 -1.14 -1.62
CA THR A 279 -32.93 -0.17 -1.74
C THR A 279 -32.78 0.77 -2.94
N GLY A 280 -31.67 0.69 -3.69
CA GLY A 280 -31.34 1.59 -4.80
C GLY A 280 -31.07 3.05 -4.40
N TYR A 281 -31.29 3.42 -3.14
CA TYR A 281 -31.00 4.75 -2.60
C TYR A 281 -30.62 4.66 -1.12
N CYS A 282 -29.55 5.35 -0.75
CA CYS A 282 -29.16 5.55 0.63
C CYS A 282 -28.57 6.95 0.85
N GLU A 283 -28.78 7.46 2.05
CA GLU A 283 -28.23 8.74 2.47
C GLU A 283 -27.60 8.67 3.86
N LYS A 284 -26.55 9.45 4.07
CA LYS A 284 -25.92 9.62 5.37
C LYS A 284 -25.53 11.07 5.59
N LYS A 285 -25.86 11.58 6.77
CA LYS A 285 -25.37 12.88 7.22
C LYS A 285 -23.92 12.76 7.64
N LEU A 286 -23.04 13.50 6.98
CA LEU A 286 -21.62 13.59 7.33
C LEU A 286 -21.44 14.45 8.59
N PRO A 287 -20.30 14.32 9.30
CA PRO A 287 -20.01 15.13 10.47
C PRO A 287 -20.08 16.65 10.23
N GLY A 288 -19.75 17.09 9.00
CA GLY A 288 -19.86 18.49 8.56
C GLY A 288 -21.30 18.97 8.29
N GLY A 289 -22.29 18.08 8.39
CA GLY A 289 -23.72 18.37 8.19
C GLY A 289 -24.22 18.19 6.76
N SER A 290 -23.35 18.03 5.77
CA SER A 290 -23.72 17.69 4.39
C SER A 290 -24.30 16.28 4.30
N ILE A 291 -25.17 16.06 3.33
CA ILE A 291 -25.78 14.73 3.08
C ILE A 291 -25.01 14.06 1.95
N TYR A 292 -24.45 12.89 2.22
CA TYR A 292 -23.82 12.04 1.22
C TYR A 292 -24.79 10.97 0.78
N VAL A 293 -24.97 10.85 -0.53
CA VAL A 293 -26.00 10.00 -1.14
C VAL A 293 -25.35 8.97 -2.04
N MET A 294 -25.88 7.75 -1.98
CA MET A 294 -25.67 6.68 -2.93
C MET A 294 -26.99 6.44 -3.66
N GLU A 295 -26.97 6.52 -4.98
CA GLU A 295 -28.14 6.31 -5.84
C GLU A 295 -27.79 5.30 -6.93
N GLU A 296 -28.61 4.27 -7.07
CA GLU A 296 -28.56 3.32 -8.17
C GLU A 296 -29.37 3.88 -9.34
N LYS A 297 -28.75 3.92 -10.52
CA LYS A 297 -29.35 4.40 -11.76
C LYS A 297 -29.32 3.35 -12.84
N SER A 298 -30.48 3.14 -13.46
CA SER A 298 -30.68 2.27 -14.61
C SER A 298 -31.63 2.95 -15.60
N PRO A 299 -31.20 3.31 -16.83
CA PRO A 299 -29.86 3.12 -17.37
C PRO A 299 -28.83 4.05 -16.71
N CYS A 300 -27.53 3.69 -16.78
CA CYS A 300 -26.50 4.54 -16.21
C CYS A 300 -26.48 5.93 -16.88
N SER A 301 -26.59 6.96 -16.05
CA SER A 301 -26.40 8.35 -16.44
C SER A 301 -25.40 9.00 -15.50
N TYR A 302 -24.32 9.53 -16.06
CA TYR A 302 -23.28 10.22 -15.31
C TYR A 302 -23.64 11.70 -15.19
N PRO A 303 -23.87 12.23 -13.97
CA PRO A 303 -24.05 13.66 -13.79
C PRO A 303 -22.78 14.43 -14.19
N GLU A 304 -22.93 15.66 -14.66
CA GLU A 304 -21.79 16.53 -14.97
C GLU A 304 -20.90 16.73 -13.72
N GLY A 305 -19.58 16.66 -13.92
CA GLY A 305 -18.59 16.85 -12.85
C GLY A 305 -18.39 15.66 -11.91
N VAL A 306 -19.04 14.51 -12.18
CA VAL A 306 -18.80 13.25 -11.45
C VAL A 306 -17.63 12.50 -12.08
N VAL A 307 -16.71 12.01 -11.25
CA VAL A 307 -15.59 11.19 -11.72
C VAL A 307 -16.12 9.77 -11.99
N VAL A 308 -15.92 9.25 -13.20
CA VAL A 308 -16.32 7.89 -13.54
C VAL A 308 -15.21 6.92 -13.16
N ARG A 309 -15.54 5.92 -12.33
CA ARG A 309 -14.66 4.81 -11.97
C ARG A 309 -15.07 3.56 -12.73
N SER A 310 -14.29 3.24 -13.76
CA SER A 310 -14.32 1.93 -14.39
C SER A 310 -13.43 0.93 -13.64
N THR A 311 -13.56 -0.35 -13.99
CA THR A 311 -12.74 -1.43 -13.42
C THR A 311 -11.99 -2.16 -14.54
N SER A 312 -10.78 -2.65 -14.27
CA SER A 312 -10.01 -3.45 -15.24
C SER A 312 -10.53 -4.89 -15.41
N LEU A 313 -11.78 -5.16 -15.00
CA LEU A 313 -12.39 -6.49 -15.14
C LEU A 313 -12.92 -6.66 -16.57
N PRO A 314 -12.67 -7.81 -17.23
CA PRO A 314 -13.00 -8.02 -18.65
C PRO A 314 -14.51 -8.11 -18.94
N ASN A 315 -15.35 -8.21 -17.90
CA ASN A 315 -16.81 -8.17 -18.00
C ASN A 315 -17.32 -7.07 -17.07
N ALA A 316 -16.64 -5.92 -17.06
CA ALA A 316 -17.22 -4.74 -16.45
C ALA A 316 -18.52 -4.43 -17.20
N PRO A 317 -19.60 -4.08 -16.49
CA PRO A 317 -20.85 -3.69 -17.11
C PRO A 317 -20.61 -2.62 -18.18
N GLU A 318 -21.14 -2.82 -19.40
CA GLU A 318 -20.98 -1.88 -20.51
C GLU A 318 -21.72 -0.56 -20.23
N GLU A 319 -21.36 0.50 -20.94
CA GLU A 319 -22.10 1.76 -20.91
C GLU A 319 -23.59 1.51 -21.21
N GLY A 320 -24.48 1.94 -20.31
CA GLY A 320 -25.93 1.70 -20.38
C GLY A 320 -26.49 0.66 -19.40
N SER A 321 -25.62 -0.08 -18.70
CA SER A 321 -25.99 -0.96 -17.58
C SER A 321 -26.29 -0.17 -16.28
N GLU A 322 -26.60 -0.86 -15.18
CA GLU A 322 -26.80 -0.23 -13.85
C GLU A 322 -25.51 0.45 -13.35
N CYS A 323 -25.62 1.64 -12.76
CA CYS A 323 -24.49 2.28 -12.07
C CYS A 323 -24.86 2.92 -10.74
N TYR A 324 -23.87 3.03 -9.87
CA TYR A 324 -24.00 3.58 -8.54
C TYR A 324 -23.33 4.95 -8.50
N VAL A 325 -24.12 5.99 -8.31
CA VAL A 325 -23.67 7.37 -8.21
C VAL A 325 -23.58 7.76 -6.74
N PHE A 326 -22.38 8.16 -6.35
CA PHE A 326 -22.08 8.70 -5.03
C PHE A 326 -21.88 10.20 -5.15
N SER A 327 -22.64 10.98 -4.40
CA SER A 327 -22.56 12.44 -4.49
C SER A 327 -22.93 13.13 -3.19
N LEU A 328 -22.37 14.33 -3.00
CA LEU A 328 -22.78 15.24 -1.94
C LEU A 328 -24.02 16.03 -2.37
N LYS A 329 -25.16 15.80 -1.72
CA LYS A 329 -26.31 16.71 -1.78
C LYS A 329 -26.01 17.91 -0.91
N THR A 330 -25.61 19.01 -1.53
CA THR A 330 -25.36 20.27 -0.81
C THR A 330 -26.63 21.10 -0.85
N PRO A 331 -27.33 21.36 0.27
CA PRO A 331 -28.45 22.31 0.26
C PRO A 331 -27.91 23.73 0.04
N GLY A 332 -28.07 24.25 -1.18
CA GLY A 332 -28.06 25.69 -1.47
C GLY A 332 -26.73 26.46 -1.36
N LYS A 333 -25.58 25.82 -1.13
CA LYS A 333 -24.26 26.47 -1.21
C LYS A 333 -23.22 25.56 -1.86
N GLU A 334 -22.88 25.86 -3.11
CA GLU A 334 -21.69 25.33 -3.75
C GLU A 334 -20.46 25.67 -2.88
N GLY A 335 -19.68 24.67 -2.46
CA GLY A 335 -18.27 24.90 -2.13
C GLY A 335 -17.69 24.44 -0.80
N LYS A 336 -18.45 23.89 0.17
CA LYS A 336 -17.86 23.35 1.42
C LYS A 336 -18.28 21.91 1.72
N GLY A 337 -18.16 21.05 0.72
CA GLY A 337 -18.28 19.61 0.89
C GLY A 337 -17.07 19.01 1.61
N ASP A 338 -17.27 17.89 2.30
CA ASP A 338 -16.18 17.09 2.87
C ASP A 338 -15.21 16.63 1.77
N PRO A 339 -13.91 16.99 1.84
CA PRO A 339 -12.93 16.62 0.81
C PRO A 339 -12.77 15.12 0.60
N MET A 340 -13.10 14.29 1.60
CA MET A 340 -13.02 12.83 1.48
C MET A 340 -14.30 12.18 0.95
N ALA A 341 -15.39 12.95 0.80
CA ALA A 341 -16.64 12.45 0.23
C ALA A 341 -16.63 12.73 -1.28
N GLU A 342 -16.23 11.71 -2.03
CA GLU A 342 -16.01 11.83 -3.47
C GLU A 342 -17.33 11.85 -4.25
N ASN A 343 -17.41 12.72 -5.27
CA ASN A 343 -18.47 12.67 -6.28
C ASN A 343 -18.04 11.69 -7.38
N VAL A 344 -18.50 10.45 -7.27
CA VAL A 344 -18.01 9.34 -8.10
C VAL A 344 -19.15 8.46 -8.60
N ALA A 345 -19.08 8.06 -9.87
CA ALA A 345 -19.98 7.07 -10.44
C ALA A 345 -19.22 5.78 -10.71
N VAL A 346 -19.77 4.65 -10.28
CA VAL A 346 -19.21 3.32 -10.51
C VAL A 346 -20.15 2.55 -11.42
N SER A 347 -19.65 2.12 -12.57
CA SER A 347 -20.41 1.27 -13.50
C SER A 347 -20.55 -0.13 -12.90
N GLY A 348 -21.77 -0.54 -12.54
CA GLY A 348 -22.09 -1.77 -11.82
C GLY A 348 -22.02 -1.70 -10.30
N ASN A 349 -22.46 -2.79 -9.67
CA ASN A 349 -22.48 -2.90 -8.21
C ASN A 349 -21.04 -2.89 -7.62
N PRO A 350 -20.67 -1.87 -6.83
CA PRO A 350 -19.31 -1.68 -6.32
C PRO A 350 -18.86 -2.78 -5.35
N LEU A 351 -19.79 -3.38 -4.57
CA LEU A 351 -19.48 -4.49 -3.67
C LEU A 351 -19.11 -5.75 -4.45
N TYR A 352 -19.91 -6.07 -5.47
CA TYR A 352 -19.64 -7.21 -6.35
C TYR A 352 -18.31 -7.05 -7.09
N LEU A 353 -18.08 -5.87 -7.69
CA LEU A 353 -16.83 -5.57 -8.40
C LEU A 353 -15.62 -5.64 -7.47
N SER A 354 -15.72 -5.07 -6.26
CA SER A 354 -14.66 -5.16 -5.26
C SER A 354 -14.32 -6.62 -4.93
N ARG A 355 -15.33 -7.48 -4.69
CA ARG A 355 -15.10 -8.90 -4.38
C ARG A 355 -14.47 -9.65 -5.56
N LYS A 356 -14.91 -9.36 -6.78
CA LYS A 356 -14.35 -9.96 -8.00
C LYS A 356 -12.90 -9.54 -8.23
N SER A 357 -12.57 -8.27 -8.01
CA SER A 357 -11.19 -7.76 -8.05
C SER A 357 -10.31 -8.42 -6.98
N GLU A 358 -10.83 -8.68 -5.78
CA GLU A 358 -10.12 -9.41 -4.73
C GLU A 358 -9.76 -10.84 -5.15
N VAL A 359 -10.73 -11.61 -5.66
CA VAL A 359 -10.48 -12.99 -6.13
C VAL A 359 -9.46 -13.00 -7.26
N LYS A 360 -9.59 -12.07 -8.21
CA LYS A 360 -8.66 -11.98 -9.35
C LYS A 360 -7.24 -11.59 -8.90
N ALA A 361 -7.12 -10.67 -7.94
CA ALA A 361 -5.84 -10.32 -7.35
C ALA A 361 -5.14 -11.53 -6.72
N VAL A 362 -5.84 -12.30 -5.88
CA VAL A 362 -5.29 -13.49 -5.23
C VAL A 362 -4.84 -14.53 -6.26
N ARG A 363 -5.65 -14.79 -7.30
CA ARG A 363 -5.26 -15.71 -8.38
C ARG A 363 -3.97 -15.27 -9.08
N LEU A 364 -3.83 -13.99 -9.38
CA LEU A 364 -2.63 -13.44 -10.02
C LEU A 364 -1.40 -13.50 -9.10
N GLU A 365 -1.56 -13.26 -7.79
CA GLU A 365 -0.49 -13.44 -6.80
C GLU A 365 -0.02 -14.91 -6.77
N VAL A 366 -0.93 -15.88 -6.72
CA VAL A 366 -0.59 -17.32 -6.74
C VAL A 366 0.11 -17.70 -8.04
N LEU A 367 -0.40 -17.28 -9.20
CA LEU A 367 0.24 -17.55 -10.50
C LEU A 367 1.64 -16.93 -10.59
N SER A 368 1.83 -15.74 -10.02
CA SER A 368 3.14 -15.10 -9.99
C SER A 368 4.14 -15.88 -9.13
N LEU A 369 3.70 -16.43 -7.99
CA LEU A 369 4.53 -17.28 -7.14
C LEU A 369 4.90 -18.59 -7.86
N LEU A 370 3.93 -19.21 -8.55
CA LEU A 370 4.17 -20.41 -9.34
C LEU A 370 5.18 -20.16 -10.47
N ALA A 371 5.15 -18.99 -11.11
CA ALA A 371 6.13 -18.62 -12.13
C ALA A 371 7.56 -18.55 -11.56
N VAL A 372 7.73 -17.95 -10.37
CA VAL A 372 9.05 -17.90 -9.69
C VAL A 372 9.50 -19.30 -9.25
N CYS A 373 8.60 -20.13 -8.72
CA CYS A 373 8.94 -21.50 -8.35
C CYS A 373 9.34 -22.36 -9.57
N ALA A 374 8.62 -22.19 -10.69
CA ALA A 374 8.94 -22.89 -11.94
C ALA A 374 10.32 -22.47 -12.47
N ASP A 375 10.65 -21.18 -12.39
CA ASP A 375 11.95 -20.65 -12.75
C ASP A 375 13.09 -21.27 -11.92
N LEU A 376 12.97 -21.19 -10.59
CA LEU A 376 13.96 -21.73 -9.66
C LEU A 376 14.15 -23.24 -9.84
N LEU A 377 13.07 -23.98 -10.10
CA LEU A 377 13.15 -25.41 -10.34
C LEU A 377 13.87 -25.71 -11.66
N LEU A 378 13.48 -25.04 -12.76
CA LEU A 378 14.05 -25.28 -14.07
C LEU A 378 15.54 -24.91 -14.12
N ASN A 379 15.90 -23.70 -13.70
CA ASN A 379 17.29 -23.26 -13.69
C ASN A 379 18.10 -24.02 -12.65
N GLY A 380 17.48 -24.38 -11.52
CA GLY A 380 18.12 -25.21 -10.50
C GLY A 380 18.51 -26.59 -11.02
N VAL A 381 17.62 -27.25 -11.77
CA VAL A 381 17.90 -28.56 -12.40
C VAL A 381 18.99 -28.43 -13.46
N LEU A 382 18.90 -27.44 -14.35
CA LEU A 382 19.90 -27.21 -15.40
C LEU A 382 21.29 -26.93 -14.81
N LEU A 383 21.39 -26.04 -13.83
CA LEU A 383 22.65 -25.72 -13.16
C LEU A 383 23.19 -26.93 -12.39
N PHE A 384 22.33 -27.70 -11.72
CA PHE A 384 22.75 -28.92 -11.03
C PHE A 384 23.41 -29.91 -12.00
N PHE A 385 22.82 -30.13 -13.18
CA PHE A 385 23.44 -30.99 -14.20
C PHE A 385 24.77 -30.42 -14.71
N ALA A 386 24.84 -29.11 -14.95
CA ALA A 386 26.07 -28.45 -15.39
C ALA A 386 27.21 -28.56 -14.34
N ILE A 387 26.90 -28.35 -13.06
CA ILE A 387 27.86 -28.51 -11.94
C ILE A 387 28.36 -29.96 -11.88
N ASN A 388 27.47 -30.95 -11.97
CA ASN A 388 27.87 -32.36 -11.94
C ASN A 388 28.69 -32.78 -13.16
N TYR A 389 28.44 -32.17 -14.32
CA TYR A 389 29.24 -32.41 -15.52
C TYR A 389 30.64 -31.80 -15.42
N LEU A 390 30.78 -30.61 -14.82
CA LEU A 390 32.08 -29.93 -14.66
C LEU A 390 32.97 -30.52 -13.55
N ILE A 391 32.36 -31.13 -12.53
CA ILE A 391 33.10 -31.74 -11.40
C ILE A 391 33.58 -33.16 -11.74
N ARG A 392 32.97 -33.83 -12.73
CA ARG A 392 33.41 -35.12 -13.27
C ARG A 392 34.50 -34.93 -14.30
#